data_AF-A0A1F7HDE9-F1
#
_entry.id   AF-A0A1F7HDE9-F1
#
_cell.length_a   1.000
_cell.length_b   1.000
_cell.length_c   1.000
_cell.angle_alpha   90.00
_cell.angle_beta   90.00
_cell.angle_gamma   90.00
#
_symmetry.space_group_name_H-M   'P 1'
#
loop_
_entity.id
_entity.type
_entity.pdbx_description
1 polymer ?
#
loop_
_entity_poly.entity_id
_entity_poly.type
_entity_poly.pdbx_seq_one_letter_code
_entity_poly.pdbx_strand_id
1 'polypeptide(L)'
;MVASRMALERLTPEQRQYINQYLEAFVPLAGSGIDELEDCYYVILGNNAPERQVSEGKLHEDFERVKALFDEEAQKPPRDDQEDRDGDRPVEIIEITPDNPLWQQYLDCLGHLEYVEEDTEEEICFAAVTNGTVVSSGLMIDDAIEVKRHGKQIPIRLVEMTGAFTLPEFQRRGIYKKLLREEYRRLAAQEDSVHIVEGFTRDSEPALRAVAGSERMVFHPDTDVFGLTPHGLVNHGPGDNADVFVTHYFNFLPGDRLREKFGK
;
A
#
# COMPACT_ATOMS: atom_id res chain seq x y z
N MET A 1 -3.06 2.10 15.19
CA MET A 1 -2.72 1.88 16.63
C MET A 1 -1.44 1.05 16.74
N VAL A 2 -0.60 1.24 17.75
CA VAL A 2 0.53 0.31 18.02
C VAL A 2 0.28 -0.48 19.31
N ALA A 3 0.41 -1.81 19.24
CA ALA A 3 0.19 -2.73 20.35
C ALA A 3 1.39 -3.66 20.53
N SER A 4 1.88 -3.81 21.77
CA SER A 4 2.92 -4.80 22.07
C SER A 4 2.35 -6.20 22.07
N ARG A 5 3.20 -7.19 21.74
CA ARG A 5 2.87 -8.62 21.83
C ARG A 5 2.22 -8.98 23.17
N MET A 6 2.81 -8.52 24.27
CA MET A 6 2.28 -8.78 25.61
C MET A 6 0.87 -8.18 25.82
N ALA A 7 0.57 -7.02 25.23
CA ALA A 7 -0.77 -6.44 25.32
C ALA A 7 -1.78 -7.28 24.53
N LEU A 8 -1.42 -7.77 23.35
CA LEU A 8 -2.26 -8.63 22.50
C LEU A 8 -2.56 -9.98 23.15
N GLU A 9 -1.55 -10.61 23.76
CA GLU A 9 -1.71 -11.88 24.51
C GLU A 9 -2.70 -11.74 25.68
N ARG A 10 -2.82 -10.53 26.24
CA ARG A 10 -3.68 -10.23 27.39
C ARG A 10 -5.08 -9.76 27.02
N LEU A 11 -5.42 -9.67 25.73
CA LEU A 11 -6.78 -9.32 25.33
C LEU A 11 -7.79 -10.31 25.94
N THR A 12 -8.94 -9.81 26.36
CA THR A 12 -10.07 -10.68 26.70
C THR A 12 -10.77 -11.17 25.42
N PRO A 13 -11.60 -12.22 25.48
CA PRO A 13 -12.41 -12.63 24.33
C PRO A 13 -13.26 -11.49 23.75
N GLU A 14 -13.85 -10.66 24.59
CA GLU A 14 -14.69 -9.52 24.18
C GLU A 14 -13.86 -8.44 23.47
N GLN A 15 -12.65 -8.17 23.96
CA GLN A 15 -11.74 -7.22 23.31
C GLN A 15 -11.26 -7.73 21.96
N ARG A 16 -10.96 -9.03 21.82
CA ARG A 16 -10.62 -9.63 20.53
C ARG A 16 -11.79 -9.52 19.55
N GLN A 17 -12.99 -9.86 20.00
CA GLN A 17 -14.19 -9.75 19.16
C GLN A 17 -14.41 -8.31 18.71
N TYR A 18 -14.23 -7.34 19.60
CA TYR A 18 -14.32 -5.92 19.26
C TYR A 18 -13.26 -5.51 18.23
N ILE A 19 -11.99 -5.83 18.46
CA ILE A 19 -10.91 -5.52 17.52
C ILE A 19 -11.19 -6.13 16.16
N ASN A 20 -11.58 -7.40 16.12
CA ASN A 20 -11.86 -8.10 14.86
C ASN A 20 -12.89 -7.36 14.03
N GLN A 21 -13.98 -6.85 14.61
CA GLN A 21 -15.00 -6.08 13.86
C GLN A 21 -14.43 -4.92 13.04
N TYR A 22 -13.30 -4.35 13.47
CA TYR A 22 -12.71 -3.17 12.85
C TYR A 22 -11.31 -3.44 12.28
N LEU A 23 -10.73 -4.63 12.47
CA LEU A 23 -9.34 -4.89 12.10
C LEU A 23 -9.18 -4.93 10.59
N GLU A 24 -8.43 -3.98 10.03
CA GLU A 24 -8.11 -3.92 8.59
C GLU A 24 -6.74 -4.54 8.30
N ALA A 25 -5.73 -4.19 9.10
CA ALA A 25 -4.36 -4.64 8.92
C ALA A 25 -3.67 -4.94 10.25
N PHE A 26 -2.78 -5.93 10.23
CA PHE A 26 -1.98 -6.34 11.39
C PHE A 26 -0.52 -6.55 10.97
N VAL A 27 0.35 -5.63 11.38
CA VAL A 27 1.67 -5.46 10.78
C VAL A 27 2.75 -5.52 11.86
N PRO A 28 3.73 -6.45 11.79
CA PRO A 28 4.85 -6.46 12.73
C PRO A 28 5.77 -5.25 12.50
N LEU A 29 6.19 -4.61 13.59
CA LEU A 29 7.18 -3.53 13.55
C LEU A 29 8.62 -4.04 13.69
N ALA A 30 8.80 -5.36 13.79
CA ALA A 30 10.10 -6.00 13.85
C ALA A 30 10.88 -5.82 12.54
N GLY A 31 12.11 -5.30 12.66
CA GLY A 31 12.89 -4.83 11.52
C GLY A 31 12.18 -3.68 10.83
N SER A 32 11.80 -2.63 11.57
CA SER A 32 11.38 -1.34 11.01
C SER A 32 12.48 -0.28 11.12
N GLY A 33 13.58 -0.61 11.80
CA GLY A 33 14.63 0.33 12.20
C GLY A 33 14.35 1.03 13.54
N ILE A 34 13.27 0.68 14.24
CA ILE A 34 12.94 1.21 15.58
C ILE A 34 13.11 0.11 16.63
N ASP A 35 14.29 0.03 17.24
CA ASP A 35 14.64 -0.99 18.24
C ASP A 35 13.64 -1.06 19.40
N GLU A 36 13.08 0.08 19.83
CA GLU A 36 12.09 0.13 20.91
C GLU A 36 10.73 -0.49 20.55
N LEU A 37 10.48 -0.87 19.29
CA LEU A 37 9.20 -1.40 18.81
C LEU A 37 9.30 -2.81 18.20
N GLU A 38 10.42 -3.50 18.36
CA GLU A 38 10.63 -4.85 17.80
C GLU A 38 9.60 -5.92 18.27
N ASP A 39 9.01 -5.75 19.45
CA ASP A 39 7.94 -6.63 19.96
C ASP A 39 6.52 -6.08 19.73
N CYS A 40 6.39 -5.04 18.91
CA CYS A 40 5.12 -4.37 18.65
C CYS A 40 4.57 -4.67 17.26
N TYR A 41 3.27 -4.41 17.15
CA TYR A 41 2.50 -4.49 15.92
C TYR A 41 1.80 -3.16 15.68
N TYR A 42 1.81 -2.70 14.44
CA TYR A 42 0.90 -1.69 13.95
C TYR A 42 -0.42 -2.37 13.55
N VAL A 43 -1.50 -1.89 14.15
CA VAL A 43 -2.86 -2.42 14.05
C VAL A 43 -3.74 -1.32 13.48
N ILE A 44 -4.22 -1.51 12.25
CA ILE A 44 -5.12 -0.55 11.58
C ILE A 44 -6.55 -0.98 11.89
N LEU A 45 -7.32 -0.04 12.43
CA LEU A 45 -8.74 -0.23 12.69
C LEU A 45 -9.54 0.69 11.78
N GLY A 46 -10.34 0.10 10.91
CA GLY A 46 -11.18 0.78 9.93
C GLY A 46 -12.57 1.11 10.42
N ASN A 47 -13.23 2.04 9.74
CA ASN A 47 -14.65 2.28 9.93
C ASN A 47 -15.46 1.33 9.03
N ASN A 48 -15.50 0.06 9.43
CA ASN A 48 -16.24 -1.01 8.75
C ASN A 48 -17.74 -0.88 9.01
N ALA A 49 -18.35 0.21 8.52
CA ALA A 49 -19.80 0.36 8.50
C ALA A 49 -20.43 -0.95 7.97
N PRO A 50 -21.50 -1.49 8.59
CA PRO A 50 -22.05 -2.79 8.20
C PRO A 50 -22.34 -2.93 6.71
N GLU A 51 -22.62 -1.82 6.03
CA GLU A 51 -22.91 -1.73 4.59
C GLU A 51 -21.67 -1.95 3.70
N ARG A 52 -20.46 -1.80 4.25
CA ARG A 52 -19.17 -2.02 3.56
C ARG A 52 -18.59 -3.42 3.81
N GLN A 53 -19.20 -4.19 4.70
CA GLN A 53 -18.72 -5.54 5.03
C GLN A 53 -19.06 -6.51 3.90
N VAL A 54 -18.04 -7.15 3.33
CA VAL A 54 -18.23 -8.33 2.47
C VAL A 54 -18.41 -9.57 3.33
N SER A 55 -19.05 -10.60 2.79
CA SER A 55 -19.21 -11.87 3.51
C SER A 55 -17.85 -12.52 3.79
N GLU A 56 -17.74 -13.24 4.91
CA GLU A 56 -16.51 -13.98 5.29
C GLU A 56 -16.04 -14.93 4.18
N GLY A 57 -16.98 -15.60 3.49
CA GLY A 57 -16.65 -16.45 2.35
C GLY A 57 -16.01 -15.69 1.17
N LYS A 58 -16.53 -14.51 0.84
CA LYS A 58 -15.96 -13.68 -0.24
C LYS A 58 -14.59 -13.12 0.14
N LEU A 59 -14.43 -12.71 1.40
CA LEU A 59 -13.15 -12.28 1.95
C LEU A 59 -12.09 -13.39 1.85
N HIS A 60 -12.45 -14.62 2.22
CA HIS A 60 -11.54 -15.76 2.14
C HIS A 60 -11.17 -16.10 0.68
N GLU A 61 -12.14 -16.07 -0.25
CA GLU A 61 -11.89 -16.27 -1.67
C GLU A 61 -10.94 -15.21 -2.25
N ASP A 62 -11.14 -13.94 -1.92
CA ASP A 62 -10.26 -12.85 -2.36
C ASP A 62 -8.86 -12.98 -1.77
N PHE A 63 -8.77 -13.34 -0.48
CA PHE A 63 -7.49 -13.58 0.18
C PHE A 63 -6.71 -14.72 -0.47
N GLU A 64 -7.33 -15.89 -0.69
CA GLU A 64 -6.65 -17.03 -1.31
C GLU A 64 -6.25 -16.74 -2.76
N ARG A 65 -7.06 -15.99 -3.51
CA ARG A 65 -6.70 -15.51 -4.86
C ARG A 65 -5.45 -14.63 -4.82
N VAL A 66 -5.38 -13.72 -3.86
CA VAL A 66 -4.25 -12.78 -3.71
C VAL A 66 -3.00 -13.51 -3.27
N LYS A 67 -3.10 -14.37 -2.26
CA LYS A 67 -2.00 -15.23 -1.80
C LYS A 67 -1.45 -16.10 -2.93
N ALA A 68 -2.32 -16.69 -3.76
CA ALA A 68 -1.88 -17.45 -4.92
C ALA A 68 -1.08 -16.61 -5.92
N LEU A 69 -1.44 -15.34 -6.13
CA LEU A 69 -0.67 -14.41 -6.97
C LEU A 69 0.71 -14.11 -6.36
N PHE A 70 0.79 -13.95 -5.03
CA PHE A 70 2.05 -13.78 -4.31
C PHE A 70 2.96 -15.01 -4.49
N ASP A 71 2.42 -16.20 -4.26
CA ASP A 71 3.15 -17.46 -4.37
C ASP A 71 3.62 -17.74 -5.81
N GLU A 72 2.79 -17.41 -6.81
CA GLU A 72 3.14 -17.55 -8.23
C GLU A 72 4.28 -16.60 -8.63
N GLU A 73 4.26 -15.35 -8.16
CA GLU A 73 5.29 -14.37 -8.50
C GLU A 73 6.63 -14.67 -7.80
N ALA A 74 6.60 -15.12 -6.54
CA ALA A 74 7.80 -15.54 -5.81
C ALA A 74 8.54 -16.71 -6.48
N GLN A 75 7.82 -17.53 -7.26
CA GLN A 75 8.39 -18.65 -8.02
C GLN A 75 8.96 -18.25 -9.38
N LYS A 76 8.64 -17.04 -9.88
CA LYS A 76 9.19 -16.56 -11.14
C LYS A 76 10.63 -16.09 -10.91
N PRO A 77 11.57 -16.40 -11.83
CA PRO A 77 12.87 -15.76 -11.79
C PRO A 77 12.65 -14.23 -11.82
N PRO A 78 13.49 -13.43 -11.12
CA PRO A 78 13.43 -11.99 -11.22
C PRO A 78 13.39 -11.63 -12.70
N ARG A 79 12.28 -11.03 -13.16
CA ARG A 79 12.25 -10.50 -14.53
C ARG A 79 13.38 -9.50 -14.59
N ASP A 80 14.37 -9.77 -15.43
CA ASP A 80 15.43 -8.81 -15.75
C ASP A 80 14.78 -7.45 -15.98
N ASP A 81 15.41 -6.41 -15.44
CA ASP A 81 14.96 -5.02 -15.40
C ASP A 81 14.78 -4.37 -16.79
N GLN A 82 14.65 -5.16 -17.86
CA GLN A 82 14.62 -4.72 -19.26
C GLN A 82 13.23 -4.31 -19.79
N GLU A 83 12.14 -4.42 -19.02
CA GLU A 83 10.80 -3.96 -19.44
C GLU A 83 10.46 -2.55 -18.90
N ASP A 84 11.43 -1.64 -18.89
CA ASP A 84 11.24 -0.21 -18.59
C ASP A 84 10.77 0.60 -19.82
N ARG A 85 10.00 -0.02 -20.72
CA ARG A 85 9.63 0.58 -22.01
C ARG A 85 8.17 0.41 -22.35
N ASP A 86 7.57 1.50 -22.82
CA ASP A 86 6.38 1.46 -23.65
C ASP A 86 6.78 1.02 -25.08
N GLY A 87 7.04 -0.28 -25.27
CA GLY A 87 7.67 -0.78 -26.48
C GLY A 87 9.14 -0.34 -26.60
N ASP A 88 9.42 0.70 -27.40
CA ASP A 88 10.75 1.31 -27.56
C ASP A 88 10.89 2.69 -26.90
N ARG A 89 9.84 3.18 -26.23
CA ARG A 89 9.80 4.56 -25.73
C ARG A 89 10.17 4.65 -24.25
N PRO A 90 10.98 5.65 -23.85
CA PRO A 90 11.30 5.87 -22.45
C PRO A 90 10.06 6.37 -21.70
N VAL A 91 9.79 5.74 -20.57
CA VAL A 91 8.82 6.22 -19.58
C VAL A 91 9.60 7.00 -18.51
N GLU A 92 9.22 8.26 -18.30
CA GLU A 92 9.77 9.13 -17.27
C GLU A 92 8.83 9.17 -16.07
N ILE A 93 9.38 9.11 -14.84
CA ILE A 93 8.59 9.28 -13.61
C ILE A 93 8.89 10.67 -13.06
N ILE A 94 7.87 11.52 -13.00
CA ILE A 94 7.98 12.90 -12.52
C ILE A 94 7.12 13.08 -11.28
N GLU A 95 7.59 13.91 -10.34
CA GLU A 95 6.68 14.59 -9.41
C GLU A 95 5.91 15.64 -10.21
N ILE A 96 4.61 15.78 -9.94
CA ILE A 96 3.73 16.66 -10.69
C ILE A 96 2.95 17.56 -9.74
N THR A 97 2.93 18.85 -10.04
CA THR A 97 2.34 19.89 -9.20
C THR A 97 1.30 20.69 -10.01
N PRO A 98 0.41 21.47 -9.37
CA PRO A 98 -0.63 22.24 -10.07
C PRO A 98 -0.12 23.24 -11.13
N ASP A 99 1.14 23.68 -11.05
CA ASP A 99 1.77 24.57 -12.02
C ASP A 99 2.39 23.83 -13.23
N ASN A 100 2.40 22.49 -13.22
CA ASN A 100 2.92 21.68 -14.31
C ASN A 100 1.94 21.70 -15.50
N PRO A 101 2.42 21.88 -16.76
CA PRO A 101 1.55 21.86 -17.94
C PRO A 101 0.81 20.53 -18.17
N LEU A 102 1.24 19.45 -17.52
CA LEU A 102 0.60 18.13 -17.59
C LEU A 102 -0.41 17.89 -16.45
N TRP A 103 -0.61 18.85 -15.54
CA TRP A 103 -1.46 18.69 -14.34
C TRP A 103 -2.86 18.19 -14.68
N GLN A 104 -3.51 18.78 -15.68
CA GLN A 104 -4.85 18.34 -16.09
C GLN A 104 -4.86 16.89 -16.59
N GLN A 105 -3.84 16.44 -17.31
CA GLN A 105 -3.77 15.05 -17.76
C GLN A 105 -3.57 14.08 -16.59
N TYR A 106 -2.85 14.52 -15.56
CA TYR A 106 -2.72 13.78 -14.32
C TYR A 106 -4.06 13.68 -13.59
N LEU A 107 -4.78 14.79 -13.42
CA LEU A 107 -6.12 14.79 -12.83
C LEU A 107 -7.10 13.91 -13.63
N ASP A 108 -7.04 13.94 -14.97
CA ASP A 108 -7.87 13.08 -15.82
C ASP A 108 -7.53 11.60 -15.60
N CYS A 109 -6.23 11.26 -15.45
CA CYS A 109 -5.77 9.90 -15.17
C CYS A 109 -6.23 9.44 -13.78
N LEU A 110 -6.07 10.30 -12.77
CA LEU A 110 -6.45 10.07 -11.39
C LEU A 110 -7.99 9.97 -11.22
N GLY A 111 -8.75 10.75 -11.97
CA GLY A 111 -10.21 10.76 -11.97
C GLY A 111 -10.85 9.45 -12.45
N HIS A 112 -10.11 8.57 -13.14
CA HIS A 112 -10.55 7.19 -13.38
C HIS A 112 -10.76 6.39 -12.07
N LEU A 113 -10.11 6.84 -11.00
CA LEU A 113 -10.26 6.32 -9.65
C LEU A 113 -11.22 7.16 -8.81
N GLU A 114 -12.01 8.06 -9.42
CA GLU A 114 -12.98 8.97 -8.77
C GLU A 114 -12.37 9.91 -7.72
N TYR A 115 -11.05 10.05 -7.70
CA TYR A 115 -10.36 11.09 -6.97
C TYR A 115 -10.58 12.45 -7.65
N VAL A 116 -10.65 13.50 -6.85
CA VAL A 116 -10.81 14.88 -7.27
C VAL A 116 -9.54 15.68 -6.98
N GLU A 117 -9.46 16.91 -7.48
CA GLU A 117 -8.29 17.78 -7.26
C GLU A 117 -8.06 18.06 -5.77
N GLU A 118 -9.13 18.17 -4.98
CA GLU A 118 -9.07 18.37 -3.54
C GLU A 118 -8.35 17.22 -2.82
N ASP A 119 -8.36 16.01 -3.37
CA ASP A 119 -7.64 14.86 -2.79
C ASP A 119 -6.12 14.93 -3.01
N THR A 120 -5.62 15.99 -3.68
CA THR A 120 -4.20 16.17 -4.01
C THR A 120 -3.52 17.29 -3.21
N GLU A 121 -4.28 18.09 -2.45
CA GLU A 121 -3.80 19.35 -1.85
C GLU A 121 -2.67 19.17 -0.82
N GLU A 122 -2.63 18.01 -0.14
CA GLU A 122 -1.64 17.69 0.90
C GLU A 122 -0.73 16.51 0.49
N GLU A 123 -0.83 16.06 -0.77
CA GLU A 123 -0.24 14.81 -1.23
C GLU A 123 0.93 15.02 -2.20
N ILE A 124 1.89 14.10 -2.14
CA ILE A 124 2.94 14.03 -3.15
C ILE A 124 2.37 13.34 -4.38
N CYS A 125 2.18 14.13 -5.44
CA CYS A 125 1.63 13.65 -6.70
C CYS A 125 2.76 13.24 -7.66
N PHE A 126 2.65 12.06 -8.27
CA PHE A 126 3.63 11.57 -9.24
C PHE A 126 2.97 10.91 -10.44
N ALA A 127 3.63 11.02 -11.58
CA ALA A 127 3.09 10.57 -12.86
C ALA A 127 4.14 9.82 -13.68
N ALA A 128 3.68 8.82 -14.42
CA ALA A 128 4.46 8.25 -15.52
C ALA A 128 4.12 8.99 -16.81
N VAL A 129 5.14 9.52 -17.48
CA VAL A 129 5.02 10.29 -18.71
C VAL A 129 5.73 9.57 -19.86
N THR A 130 5.07 9.45 -20.99
CA THR A 130 5.67 8.97 -22.25
C THR A 130 5.25 9.92 -23.38
N ASN A 131 6.21 10.35 -24.19
CA ASN A 131 6.00 11.32 -25.28
C ASN A 131 5.23 12.61 -24.87
N GLY A 132 5.48 13.11 -23.66
CA GLY A 132 4.80 14.32 -23.16
C GLY A 132 3.33 14.10 -22.80
N THR A 133 2.91 12.86 -22.55
CA THR A 133 1.56 12.50 -22.11
C THR A 133 1.63 11.72 -20.81
N VAL A 134 0.76 12.06 -19.85
CA VAL A 134 0.60 11.29 -18.62
C VAL A 134 -0.13 9.98 -18.96
N VAL A 135 0.47 8.85 -18.59
CA VAL A 135 -0.08 7.51 -18.84
C VAL A 135 -0.31 6.69 -17.58
N SER A 136 0.20 7.18 -16.46
CA SER A 136 -0.08 6.63 -15.14
C SER A 136 -0.04 7.73 -14.09
N SER A 137 -0.94 7.66 -13.11
CA SER A 137 -0.96 8.50 -11.91
C SER A 137 -0.47 7.71 -10.70
N GLY A 138 -0.13 8.45 -9.64
CA GLY A 138 0.08 7.98 -8.28
C GLY A 138 -0.01 9.16 -7.29
N LEU A 139 -0.37 8.83 -6.06
CA LEU A 139 -0.45 9.72 -4.90
C LEU A 139 0.36 9.10 -3.77
N MET A 140 0.98 9.94 -2.96
CA MET A 140 1.71 9.52 -1.78
C MET A 140 1.39 10.43 -0.60
N ILE A 141 0.91 9.79 0.46
CA ILE A 141 0.56 10.40 1.73
C ILE A 141 1.71 10.15 2.70
N ASP A 142 2.30 11.21 3.24
CA ASP A 142 3.37 11.14 4.24
C ASP A 142 2.79 11.46 5.63
N ASP A 143 2.57 10.41 6.41
CA ASP A 143 1.97 10.50 7.74
C ASP A 143 2.98 10.19 8.85
N ALA A 144 2.74 10.72 10.04
CA ALA A 144 3.56 10.51 11.22
C ALA A 144 2.72 10.17 12.44
N ILE A 145 2.94 8.98 12.98
CA ILE A 145 2.26 8.49 14.18
C ILE A 145 3.19 8.62 15.37
N GLU A 146 2.72 9.21 16.47
CA GLU A 146 3.50 9.28 17.71
C GLU A 146 3.11 8.13 18.66
N VAL A 147 4.10 7.29 19.01
CA VAL A 147 3.93 6.22 19.99
C VAL A 147 4.58 6.58 21.31
N LYS A 148 3.83 6.49 22.40
CA LYS A 148 4.37 6.68 23.76
C LYS A 148 4.70 5.34 24.40
N ARG A 149 5.99 5.07 24.63
CA ARG A 149 6.46 3.83 25.28
C ARG A 149 7.56 4.12 26.29
N HIS A 150 7.43 3.55 27.50
CA HIS A 150 8.40 3.70 28.59
C HIS A 150 8.81 5.18 28.88
N GLY A 151 7.87 6.12 28.72
CA GLY A 151 8.11 7.55 28.92
C GLY A 151 8.77 8.28 27.75
N LYS A 152 9.11 7.58 26.66
CA LYS A 152 9.59 8.17 25.40
C LYS A 152 8.43 8.38 24.43
N GLN A 153 8.52 9.43 23.62
CA GLN A 153 7.74 9.60 22.39
C GLN A 153 8.60 9.09 21.23
N ILE A 154 8.04 8.20 20.42
CA ILE A 154 8.70 7.53 19.31
C ILE A 154 7.89 7.88 18.06
N PRO A 155 8.42 8.71 17.14
CA PRO A 155 7.76 8.97 15.88
C PRO A 155 7.88 7.77 14.95
N ILE A 156 6.78 7.37 14.34
CA ILE A 156 6.73 6.39 13.27
C ILE A 156 6.28 7.13 12.03
N ARG A 157 7.21 7.34 11.10
CA ARG A 157 6.90 7.83 9.76
C ARG A 157 6.34 6.70 8.90
N LEU A 158 5.15 6.94 8.37
CA LEU A 158 4.37 6.06 7.52
C LEU A 158 4.15 6.76 6.19
N VAL A 159 4.38 6.06 5.10
CA VAL A 159 4.08 6.58 3.77
C VAL A 159 3.05 5.67 3.11
N GLU A 160 1.89 6.20 2.78
CA GLU A 160 0.88 5.51 2.00
C GLU A 160 1.05 5.86 0.52
N MET A 161 1.09 4.85 -0.36
CA MET A 161 1.04 5.03 -1.82
C MET A 161 -0.34 4.62 -2.35
N THR A 162 -1.05 5.56 -2.95
CA THR A 162 -2.40 5.37 -3.47
C THR A 162 -2.58 6.05 -4.82
N GLY A 163 -3.82 6.22 -5.31
CA GLY A 163 -4.11 6.97 -6.54
C GLY A 163 -3.49 6.36 -7.81
N ALA A 164 -3.06 5.10 -7.73
CA ALA A 164 -2.19 4.52 -8.73
C ALA A 164 -3.01 3.85 -9.85
N PHE A 165 -3.09 4.52 -11.00
CA PHE A 165 -3.82 4.06 -12.18
C PHE A 165 -2.93 4.12 -13.42
N THR A 166 -3.00 3.12 -14.29
CA THR A 166 -2.35 3.14 -15.61
C THR A 166 -3.44 3.01 -16.68
N LEU A 167 -3.41 3.92 -17.66
CA LEU A 167 -4.36 3.95 -18.78
C LEU A 167 -4.45 2.58 -19.48
N PRO A 168 -5.65 2.10 -19.88
CA PRO A 168 -5.88 0.74 -20.37
C PRO A 168 -4.92 0.27 -21.47
N GLU A 169 -4.63 1.13 -22.43
CA GLU A 169 -3.74 0.83 -23.55
C GLU A 169 -2.27 0.69 -23.14
N PHE A 170 -1.89 1.22 -21.97
CA PHE A 170 -0.54 1.14 -21.39
C PHE A 170 -0.40 0.06 -20.29
N GLN A 171 -1.50 -0.61 -19.94
CA GLN A 171 -1.47 -1.70 -18.95
C GLN A 171 -0.64 -2.89 -19.43
N ARG A 172 -0.13 -3.68 -18.48
CA ARG A 172 0.74 -4.86 -18.71
C ARG A 172 2.08 -4.54 -19.37
N ARG A 173 2.46 -3.27 -19.48
CA ARG A 173 3.77 -2.80 -20.00
C ARG A 173 4.80 -2.47 -18.92
N GLY A 174 4.57 -2.91 -17.67
CA GLY A 174 5.49 -2.66 -16.55
C GLY A 174 5.51 -1.22 -16.01
N ILE A 175 4.77 -0.28 -16.61
CA ILE A 175 4.77 1.15 -16.21
C ILE A 175 4.44 1.34 -14.73
N TYR A 176 3.39 0.69 -14.26
CA TYR A 176 3.00 0.72 -12.86
C TYR A 176 4.13 0.28 -11.92
N LYS A 177 4.79 -0.84 -12.24
CA LYS A 177 5.91 -1.38 -11.47
C LYS A 177 7.09 -0.39 -11.46
N LYS A 178 7.35 0.26 -12.61
CA LYS A 178 8.41 1.26 -12.74
C LYS A 178 8.12 2.49 -11.88
N LEU A 179 6.90 3.00 -11.94
CA LEU A 179 6.41 4.12 -11.14
C LEU A 179 6.59 3.85 -9.64
N LEU A 180 6.06 2.75 -9.12
CA LEU A 180 6.26 2.39 -7.71
C LEU A 180 7.73 2.18 -7.33
N ARG A 181 8.51 1.51 -8.19
CA ARG A 181 9.93 1.25 -7.92
C ARG A 181 10.72 2.54 -7.80
N GLU A 182 10.42 3.54 -8.63
CA GLU A 182 11.11 4.82 -8.56
C GLU A 182 10.76 5.58 -7.29
N GLU A 183 9.50 5.57 -6.87
CA GLU A 183 9.11 6.16 -5.59
C GLU A 183 9.74 5.41 -4.41
N TYR A 184 9.77 4.08 -4.42
CA TYR A 184 10.49 3.31 -3.40
C TYR A 184 11.98 3.67 -3.33
N ARG A 185 12.64 3.89 -4.48
CA ARG A 185 14.03 4.38 -4.51
C ARG A 185 14.17 5.77 -3.92
N ARG A 186 13.24 6.69 -4.21
CA ARG A 186 13.24 8.05 -3.64
C ARG A 186 13.12 7.99 -2.13
N LEU A 187 12.16 7.22 -1.60
CA LEU A 187 11.98 7.01 -0.17
C LEU A 187 13.19 6.35 0.49
N ALA A 188 13.81 5.35 -0.17
CA ALA A 188 15.01 4.68 0.33
C ALA A 188 16.22 5.61 0.43
N ALA A 189 16.27 6.65 -0.40
CA ALA A 189 17.37 7.61 -0.45
C ALA A 189 17.22 8.78 0.53
N GLN A 190 16.08 8.90 1.22
CA GLN A 190 15.88 9.96 2.20
C GLN A 190 16.69 9.69 3.48
N GLU A 191 17.27 10.76 4.05
CA GLU A 191 18.02 10.68 5.32
C GLU A 191 17.10 10.29 6.49
N ASP A 192 15.89 10.85 6.50
CA ASP A 192 14.85 10.48 7.44
C ASP A 192 14.19 9.17 7.01
N SER A 193 14.46 8.14 7.80
CA SER A 193 13.96 6.79 7.53
C SER A 193 12.44 6.76 7.55
N VAL A 194 11.83 6.44 6.41
CA VAL A 194 10.46 5.90 6.40
C VAL A 194 10.50 4.58 7.15
N HIS A 195 9.56 4.33 8.06
CA HIS A 195 9.51 3.10 8.84
C HIS A 195 8.54 2.10 8.24
N ILE A 196 7.47 2.63 7.65
CA ILE A 196 6.35 1.89 7.11
C ILE A 196 6.02 2.48 5.75
N VAL A 197 6.02 1.66 4.70
CA VAL A 197 5.38 2.03 3.44
C VAL A 197 4.14 1.15 3.25
N GLU A 198 2.99 1.80 3.11
CA GLU A 198 1.67 1.24 2.83
C GLU A 198 1.30 1.48 1.38
N GLY A 199 0.41 0.65 0.84
CA GLY A 199 -0.08 0.81 -0.52
C GLY A 199 -1.54 0.44 -0.61
N PHE A 200 -2.30 1.16 -1.43
CA PHE A 200 -3.70 0.90 -1.74
C PHE A 200 -3.90 0.87 -3.24
N THR A 201 -4.71 -0.07 -3.72
CA THR A 201 -4.85 -0.30 -5.15
C THR A 201 -6.31 -0.48 -5.51
N ARG A 202 -6.86 0.42 -6.31
CA ARG A 202 -8.28 0.39 -6.67
C ARG A 202 -8.66 -0.75 -7.63
N ASP A 203 -7.73 -1.30 -8.40
CA ASP A 203 -7.94 -2.53 -9.16
C ASP A 203 -6.60 -2.98 -9.77
N SER A 204 -6.51 -4.27 -10.08
CA SER A 204 -5.51 -4.95 -10.93
C SER A 204 -4.30 -5.66 -10.28
N GLU A 205 -4.17 -6.95 -10.63
CA GLU A 205 -3.05 -7.89 -10.41
C GLU A 205 -1.62 -7.33 -10.53
N PRO A 206 -1.29 -6.34 -11.40
CA PRO A 206 0.07 -5.82 -11.53
C PRO A 206 0.62 -5.13 -10.27
N ALA A 207 -0.24 -4.53 -9.44
CA ALA A 207 0.19 -3.91 -8.20
C ALA A 207 0.55 -4.94 -7.13
N LEU A 208 -0.30 -5.97 -7.01
CA LEU A 208 -0.03 -7.16 -6.22
C LEU A 208 1.28 -7.84 -6.63
N ARG A 209 1.62 -7.89 -7.93
CA ARG A 209 2.90 -8.43 -8.43
C ARG A 209 4.11 -7.54 -8.12
N ALA A 210 3.94 -6.22 -8.13
CA ALA A 210 5.00 -5.30 -7.74
C ALA A 210 5.34 -5.44 -6.24
N VAL A 211 4.31 -5.68 -5.42
CA VAL A 211 4.49 -5.95 -3.98
C VAL A 211 4.88 -7.38 -3.68
N ALA A 212 4.50 -8.39 -4.46
CA ALA A 212 4.94 -9.76 -4.22
C ALA A 212 6.46 -9.93 -4.18
N GLY A 213 7.19 -9.09 -4.91
CA GLY A 213 8.65 -9.02 -4.79
C GLY A 213 9.18 -8.40 -3.49
N SER A 214 8.35 -7.84 -2.60
CA SER A 214 8.72 -7.23 -1.30
C SER A 214 8.66 -8.21 -0.12
N GLU A 215 8.18 -9.44 -0.34
CA GLU A 215 8.21 -10.58 0.58
C GLU A 215 7.47 -10.42 1.94
N ARG A 216 6.65 -9.38 2.15
CA ARG A 216 5.85 -9.23 3.39
C ARG A 216 4.38 -8.94 3.10
N MET A 217 3.54 -9.94 3.37
CA MET A 217 2.07 -9.85 3.34
C MET A 217 1.52 -9.30 4.67
N VAL A 218 0.37 -8.62 4.61
CA VAL A 218 -0.32 -7.99 5.75
C VAL A 218 -1.03 -8.98 6.69
N PHE A 219 -1.08 -10.26 6.33
CA PHE A 219 -1.60 -11.31 7.20
C PHE A 219 -0.43 -12.02 7.88
N HIS A 220 0.09 -11.40 8.94
CA HIS A 220 1.18 -12.01 9.70
C HIS A 220 0.67 -13.30 10.39
N PRO A 221 1.43 -14.41 10.42
CA PRO A 221 0.99 -15.65 11.08
C PRO A 221 0.63 -15.47 12.56
N ASP A 222 1.22 -14.46 13.24
CA ASP A 222 0.90 -14.18 14.64
C ASP A 222 -0.51 -13.60 14.85
N THR A 223 -1.17 -13.12 13.81
CA THR A 223 -2.54 -12.59 13.93
C THR A 223 -3.50 -13.67 14.42
N ASP A 224 -3.40 -14.87 13.84
CA ASP A 224 -4.16 -16.05 14.26
C ASP A 224 -3.78 -16.51 15.68
N VAL A 225 -2.50 -16.42 16.05
CA VAL A 225 -2.01 -16.75 17.39
C VAL A 225 -2.69 -15.89 18.45
N PHE A 226 -2.97 -14.62 18.14
CA PHE A 226 -3.68 -13.71 19.03
C PHE A 226 -5.21 -13.82 18.93
N GLY A 227 -5.74 -14.69 18.06
CA GLY A 227 -7.17 -14.81 17.78
C GLY A 227 -7.74 -13.57 17.08
N LEU A 228 -6.90 -12.87 16.33
CA LEU A 228 -7.26 -11.70 15.55
C LEU A 228 -7.42 -12.05 14.08
N THR A 229 -8.35 -11.40 13.40
CA THR A 229 -8.69 -11.73 12.00
C THR A 229 -8.84 -10.43 11.21
N PRO A 230 -7.80 -10.00 10.48
CA PRO A 230 -7.91 -8.82 9.63
C PRO A 230 -8.96 -9.09 8.56
N HIS A 231 -9.94 -8.22 8.50
CA HIS A 231 -10.83 -8.13 7.36
C HIS A 231 -10.06 -7.36 6.31
N GLY A 232 -9.34 -8.05 5.41
CA GLY A 232 -8.74 -7.40 4.24
C GLY A 232 -9.85 -6.84 3.37
N LEU A 233 -10.31 -5.62 3.64
CA LEU A 233 -11.54 -5.14 3.06
C LEU A 233 -11.33 -4.36 1.77
N VAL A 234 -12.13 -4.76 0.80
CA VAL A 234 -12.57 -3.94 -0.31
C VAL A 234 -13.35 -2.75 0.26
N ASN A 235 -12.75 -1.57 0.32
CA ASN A 235 -13.30 -0.44 1.08
C ASN A 235 -14.22 0.48 0.25
N HIS A 236 -14.75 -0.01 -0.87
CA HIS A 236 -15.83 0.66 -1.59
C HIS A 236 -16.83 -0.38 -2.09
N GLY A 237 -18.05 -0.30 -1.55
CA GLY A 237 -19.23 -0.86 -2.21
C GLY A 237 -19.51 -0.08 -3.51
N PRO A 238 -20.40 -0.58 -4.38
CA PRO A 238 -20.80 0.13 -5.58
C PRO A 238 -21.27 1.53 -5.18
N GLY A 239 -20.51 2.56 -5.55
CA GLY A 239 -21.09 3.88 -5.74
C GLY A 239 -22.18 3.79 -6.82
N ASP A 240 -22.88 4.88 -7.09
CA ASP A 240 -23.95 4.91 -8.11
C ASP A 240 -23.51 4.42 -9.52
N ASN A 241 -22.20 4.19 -9.72
CA ASN A 241 -21.62 3.34 -10.77
C ASN A 241 -21.29 1.93 -10.23
N ALA A 242 -22.22 1.00 -10.38
CA ALA A 242 -22.24 -0.28 -9.67
C ALA A 242 -21.18 -1.35 -10.04
N ASP A 243 -20.07 -0.99 -10.69
CA ASP A 243 -19.15 -1.98 -11.30
C ASP A 243 -17.68 -1.89 -10.86
N VAL A 244 -17.31 -1.06 -9.87
CA VAL A 244 -15.89 -0.87 -9.48
C VAL A 244 -15.67 -1.20 -8.01
N PHE A 245 -15.02 -2.34 -7.75
CA PHE A 245 -14.64 -2.79 -6.40
C PHE A 245 -13.23 -2.29 -6.07
N VAL A 246 -13.11 -1.26 -5.22
CA VAL A 246 -11.81 -0.81 -4.72
C VAL A 246 -11.32 -1.81 -3.66
N THR A 247 -10.38 -2.70 -4.02
CA THR A 247 -9.82 -3.64 -3.04
C THR A 247 -8.61 -3.06 -2.31
N HIS A 248 -8.73 -2.71 -1.03
CA HIS A 248 -7.60 -2.18 -0.27
C HIS A 248 -6.67 -3.34 0.10
N TYR A 249 -5.66 -3.58 -0.72
CA TYR A 249 -4.56 -4.47 -0.39
C TYR A 249 -3.46 -3.68 0.28
N PHE A 250 -3.52 -3.61 1.61
CA PHE A 250 -2.42 -3.09 2.40
C PHE A 250 -1.17 -3.92 2.08
N ASN A 251 -0.08 -3.22 1.79
CA ASN A 251 1.19 -3.79 1.40
C ASN A 251 2.24 -3.13 2.26
N PHE A 252 2.98 -3.92 3.05
CA PHE A 252 3.91 -3.39 4.04
C PHE A 252 5.35 -3.65 3.63
N LEU A 253 6.14 -2.59 3.50
CA LEU A 253 7.59 -2.70 3.35
C LEU A 253 8.27 -1.82 4.42
N PRO A 254 8.92 -2.42 5.44
CA PRO A 254 9.60 -1.61 6.43
C PRO A 254 10.82 -0.90 5.86
N GLY A 255 11.16 0.22 6.50
CA GLY A 255 12.21 1.13 6.06
C GLY A 255 13.60 0.53 5.84
N ASP A 256 14.00 -0.38 6.73
CA ASP A 256 15.28 -1.09 6.65
C ASP A 256 15.35 -1.99 5.41
N ARG A 257 14.26 -2.71 5.09
CA ARG A 257 14.13 -3.55 3.89
C ARG A 257 14.04 -2.70 2.63
N LEU A 258 13.35 -1.57 2.70
CA LEU A 258 13.33 -0.59 1.62
C LEU A 258 14.76 -0.11 1.31
N ARG A 259 15.55 0.24 2.34
CA ARG A 259 16.96 0.63 2.20
C ARG A 259 17.86 -0.52 1.74
N GLU A 260 17.72 -1.72 2.29
CA GLU A 260 18.49 -2.90 1.86
C GLU A 260 18.29 -3.17 0.36
N LYS A 261 17.06 -3.00 -0.12
CA LYS A 261 16.68 -3.32 -1.50
C LYS A 261 16.95 -2.20 -2.50
N PHE A 262 16.82 -0.94 -2.09
CA PHE A 262 16.84 0.22 -3.01
C PHE A 262 17.81 1.35 -2.60
N GLY A 263 18.33 1.34 -1.37
CA GLY A 263 19.38 2.24 -0.93
C GLY A 263 20.69 1.92 -1.65
N LYS A 264 21.26 2.91 -2.32
CA LYS A 264 22.56 2.78 -2.98
C LYS A 264 23.69 2.76 -1.97
#